data_AF-A0A6N8NQU6-F1
#
_entry.id   AF-A0A6N8NQU6-F1
#
_cell.length_a   1.000
_cell.length_b   1.000
_cell.length_c   1.000
_cell.angle_alpha   90.00
_cell.angle_beta   90.00
_cell.angle_gamma   90.00
#
_symmetry.space_group_name_H-M   'P 1'
#
loop_
_entity.id
_entity.type
_entity.pdbx_description
1 polymer ?
#
loop_
_entity_poly.entity_id
_entity_poly.type
_entity_poly.pdbx_seq_one_letter_code
_entity_poly.pdbx_strand_id
1 'polypeptide(L)' 'MKNPYYPTALGLYFNYLVHGMGVILMSLNMASLETLWQTNAAGVSIVI' A
#
# COMPACT_ATOMS: atom_id res chain seq x y z
N MET A 1 -30.44 15.98 -8.77
CA MET A 1 -30.13 14.53 -8.63
C MET A 1 -28.73 14.41 -8.06
N LYS A 2 -28.53 13.76 -6.90
CA LYS A 2 -27.17 13.49 -6.40
C LYS A 2 -26.47 12.60 -7.43
N ASN A 3 -25.26 12.98 -7.85
CA ASN A 3 -24.49 12.23 -8.83
C ASN A 3 -24.32 10.78 -8.33
N PRO A 4 -24.86 9.76 -9.04
CA PRO A 4 -24.83 8.37 -8.58
C PRO A 4 -23.41 7.80 -8.53
N TYR A 5 -22.44 8.42 -9.21
CA TYR A 5 -21.03 8.01 -9.22
C TYR A 5 -20.22 8.55 -8.04
N TYR A 6 -20.80 9.46 -7.24
CA TYR A 6 -20.10 10.07 -6.11
C TYR A 6 -19.59 9.04 -5.07
N PRO A 7 -20.37 8.01 -4.67
CA PRO A 7 -19.87 6.97 -3.78
C PRO A 7 -18.74 6.14 -4.40
N THR A 8 -18.82 5.84 -5.70
CA THR A 8 -17.77 5.11 -6.43
C THR A 8 -16.48 5.91 -6.49
N ALA A 9 -16.54 7.21 -6.81
CA ALA A 9 -15.38 8.08 -6.84
C ALA A 9 -14.71 8.17 -5.46
N LEU A 10 -15.49 8.36 -4.39
CA LEU A 10 -14.97 8.34 -3.02
C LEU A 10 -14.33 6.99 -2.66
N GLY A 11 -14.96 5.88 -3.04
CA GLY A 11 -14.43 4.54 -2.83
C GLY A 11 -13.08 4.34 -3.52
N LEU A 12 -12.92 4.84 -4.74
CA LEU A 12 -11.64 4.80 -5.46
C LEU A 12 -10.59 5.64 -4.75
N TYR A 13 -10.88 6.89 -4.36
CA TYR A 13 -9.92 7.72 -3.62
C TYR A 13 -9.49 7.07 -2.31
N PHE A 14 -10.43 6.50 -1.56
CA PHE A 14 -10.12 5.81 -0.33
C PHE A 14 -9.29 4.54 -0.57
N ASN A 15 -9.59 3.79 -1.62
CA ASN A 15 -8.81 2.61 -2.01
C ASN A 15 -7.36 2.98 -2.34
N TYR A 16 -7.14 4.03 -3.16
CA TYR A 16 -5.81 4.53 -3.47
C TYR A 16 -5.07 5.06 -2.23
N LEU A 17 -5.78 5.75 -1.33
CA LEU A 17 -5.20 6.25 -0.08
C LEU A 17 -4.72 5.10 0.82
N VAL A 18 -5.58 4.09 1.06
CA VAL A 18 -5.24 2.95 1.90
C VAL A 18 -4.12 2.11 1.29
N HIS A 19 -4.15 1.91 -0.03
CA HIS A 19 -3.10 1.20 -0.74
C HIS A 19 -1.73 1.90 -0.60
N GLY A 20 -1.69 3.23 -0.84
CA GLY A 20 -0.47 4.02 -0.66
C GLY A 20 0.05 3.99 0.78
N MET A 21 -0.85 4.09 1.77
CA MET A 21 -0.47 3.92 3.18
C MET A 21 0.11 2.54 3.47
N GLY A 22 -0.46 1.48 2.90
CA GLY A 22 0.07 0.11 3.03
C GLY A 22 1.51 -0.01 2.54
N VAL A 23 1.80 0.52 1.34
CA VAL A 23 3.16 0.53 0.77
C VAL A 23 4.14 1.30 1.66
N ILE A 24 3.73 2.45 2.19
CA ILE A 24 4.57 3.26 3.09
C ILE A 24 4.87 2.48 4.39
N LEU A 25 3.86 1.88 5.01
CA LEU A 25 4.04 1.11 6.24
C LEU A 25 4.98 -0.08 6.04
N MET A 26 4.85 -0.81 4.93
CA MET A 26 5.77 -1.91 4.60
C MET A 26 7.19 -1.39 4.35
N SER A 27 7.34 -0.28 3.64
CA SER A 27 8.65 0.34 3.37
C SER A 27 9.35 0.81 4.65
N LEU A 28 8.60 1.36 5.61
CA LEU A 28 9.12 1.77 6.91
C LEU A 28 9.55 0.59 7.81
N ASN A 29 9.05 -0.61 7.52
CA ASN A 29 9.35 -1.84 8.26
C ASN A 29 10.24 -2.81 7.45
N MET A 30 10.93 -2.31 6.42
CA MET A 30 11.73 -3.12 5.50
C MET A 30 12.77 -3.99 6.23
N ALA A 31 13.44 -3.48 7.27
CA ALA A 31 14.41 -4.28 8.06
C ALA A 31 13.80 -5.52 8.74
N SER A 32 12.54 -5.41 9.21
CA SER A 32 11.82 -6.56 9.78
C SER A 32 11.45 -7.57 8.69
N LEU A 33 11.08 -7.08 7.50
CA LEU A 33 10.72 -7.90 6.35
C LEU A 33 11.95 -8.62 5.77
N GLU A 34 13.11 -7.98 5.75
CA GLU A 34 14.39 -8.57 5.35
C GLU A 34 14.70 -9.80 6.21
N THR A 35 14.56 -9.66 7.54
CA THR A 35 14.77 -10.76 8.48
C THR A 35 13.74 -11.87 8.29
N LEU A 36 12.45 -11.53 8.11
CA LEU A 36 11.38 -12.52 7.97
C LEU A 36 11.47 -13.30 6.65
N TRP A 37 11.83 -12.62 5.56
CA TRP A 37 11.87 -13.18 4.22
C TRP A 37 13.27 -13.67 3.82
N GLN A 38 14.26 -13.59 4.71
CA GLN A 38 15.64 -14.03 4.50
C GLN A 38 16.23 -13.41 3.22
N THR A 39 15.99 -12.11 3.03
CA THR A 39 16.44 -11.35 1.87
C THR A 39 16.95 -9.98 2.29
N ASN A 40 17.44 -9.18 1.35
CA ASN A 40 17.92 -7.83 1.58
C ASN A 40 16.88 -6.78 1.14
N ALA A 41 17.17 -5.49 1.40
CA ALA A 41 16.31 -4.37 1.03
C ALA A 41 15.82 -4.43 -0.42
N ALA A 42 16.71 -4.79 -1.36
CA ALA A 42 16.37 -4.93 -2.77
C ALA A 42 15.36 -6.06 -3.00
N GLY A 43 15.55 -7.22 -2.36
CA GLY A 43 14.60 -8.32 -2.42
C GLY A 43 13.24 -7.99 -1.80
N VAL A 44 13.21 -7.25 -0.69
CA VAL A 44 11.95 -6.76 -0.10
C VAL A 44 11.25 -5.77 -1.04
N SER A 45 12.00 -4.85 -1.67
CA SER A 45 11.45 -3.84 -2.58
C SER A 45 10.86 -4.39 -3.90
N ILE A 46 11.19 -5.62 -4.28
CA ILE A 46 10.61 -6.27 -5.47
C ILE A 46 9.20 -6.82 -5.16
N VAL A 47 8.94 -7.15 -3.90
CA VAL A 47 7.69 -7.80 -3.46
C VAL A 47 6.61 -6.79 -3.12
N ILE A 48 7.01 -5.62 -2.59
CA ILE A 48 6.12 -4.51 -2.20
C ILE A 48 5.88 -3.60 -3.40
#